data_AF-A0A9W8UK11-F1
#
_entry.id   AF-A0A9W8UK11-F1
#
_cell.length_a   1.000
_cell.length_b   1.000
_cell.length_c   1.000
_cell.angle_alpha   90.00
_cell.angle_beta   90.00
_cell.angle_gamma   90.00
#
_symmetry.space_group_name_H-M   'P 1'
#
loop_
_entity.id
_entity.type
_entity.pdbx_description
1 polymer ?
#
loop_
_entity_poly.entity_id
_entity_poly.type
_entity_poly.pdbx_seq_one_letter_code
_entity_poly.pdbx_strand_id
1 'polypeptide(L)'
;MGFDSVGSLLADIANLVVDGLRILGLADKRHWGADEYELQRAMERVLNDAKTDFQELSPMLKSQSHYEHDRTFASLEELRKLSGKFYMHIQNIREWSRSGGPVDAVWVRDTKSLQRQLHRAQCRAAQRVFSSAKETSQRCLGAFIIHRKQRAWVAARRAGASDYDCQRRQRDEVDECYTIGGYERFGDLDVAFVCDFCDGHILWDDVETVPTTRTGVDSLPEVASAAPGVGSLLPTSTPLQDKHGAALGEWQATGTTRSGQQSKQVIYPPIAIASHIAPVRGDWLARLMCPLCEDATEPQDIDDEEEIWQPENLFEDLAALQEHLEWEHAPSALPTTLPVSLPSTDKCIVM
;
A
#
# COMPACT_ATOMS: atom_id res chain seq x y z
N MET A 1 37.15 -3.33 -11.78
CA MET A 1 35.97 -2.57 -11.30
C MET A 1 34.92 -3.60 -10.99
N GLY A 2 34.58 -3.74 -9.70
CA GLY A 2 34.12 -4.99 -9.08
C GLY A 2 32.82 -5.54 -9.63
N PHE A 3 32.66 -6.85 -9.46
CA PHE A 3 31.50 -7.65 -9.83
C PHE A 3 30.23 -7.31 -9.01
N ASP A 4 30.09 -6.07 -8.54
CA ASP A 4 29.01 -5.64 -7.65
C ASP A 4 27.64 -6.00 -8.22
N SER A 5 26.85 -6.67 -7.39
CA SER A 5 25.43 -6.91 -7.59
C SER A 5 24.67 -6.46 -6.33
N VAL A 6 23.33 -6.43 -6.41
CA VAL A 6 22.49 -6.22 -5.23
C VAL A 6 22.85 -7.24 -4.14
N GLY A 7 22.99 -8.53 -4.48
CA GLY A 7 23.38 -9.59 -3.55
C GLY A 7 24.73 -9.32 -2.87
N SER A 8 25.77 -8.95 -3.63
CA SER A 8 27.09 -8.68 -3.04
C SER A 8 27.08 -7.47 -2.13
N LEU A 9 26.40 -6.38 -2.50
CA LEU A 9 26.31 -5.16 -1.69
C LEU A 9 25.48 -5.36 -0.41
N LEU A 10 24.40 -6.15 -0.48
CA LEU A 10 23.63 -6.53 0.71
C LEU A 10 24.48 -7.40 1.65
N ALA A 11 25.28 -8.33 1.12
CA ALA A 11 26.21 -9.11 1.92
C ALA A 11 27.29 -8.23 2.59
N ASP A 12 27.83 -7.24 1.87
CA ASP A 12 28.78 -6.27 2.44
C ASP A 12 28.16 -5.46 3.58
N ILE A 13 26.93 -4.97 3.40
CA ILE A 13 26.18 -4.26 4.46
C ILE A 13 25.93 -5.18 5.66
N ALA A 14 25.51 -6.43 5.43
CA ALA A 14 25.30 -7.41 6.48
C ALA A 14 26.59 -7.66 7.28
N ASN A 15 27.73 -7.80 6.60
CA ASN A 15 29.04 -7.95 7.24
C ASN A 15 29.41 -6.74 8.11
N LEU A 16 29.12 -5.52 7.65
CA LEU A 16 29.31 -4.31 8.46
C LEU A 16 28.45 -4.33 9.73
N VAL A 17 27.16 -4.67 9.61
CA VAL A 17 26.25 -4.75 10.77
C VAL A 17 26.69 -5.83 11.75
N VAL A 18 27.10 -7.01 11.26
CA VAL A 18 27.65 -8.09 12.09
C VAL A 18 28.93 -7.66 12.81
N ASP A 19 29.79 -6.89 12.15
CA ASP A 19 30.97 -6.31 12.79
C ASP A 19 30.61 -5.32 13.90
N GLY A 20 29.59 -4.49 13.70
CA GLY A 20 29.03 -3.62 14.73
C GLY A 20 28.52 -4.38 15.95
N LEU A 21 27.73 -5.43 15.71
CA LEU A 21 27.22 -6.33 16.75
C LEU A 21 28.34 -7.05 17.49
N ARG A 22 29.40 -7.47 16.79
CA ARG A 22 30.58 -8.07 17.39
C ARG A 22 31.31 -7.09 18.31
N ILE A 23 31.46 -5.83 17.90
CA ILE A 23 32.07 -4.78 18.74
C ILE A 23 31.25 -4.58 20.01
N LEU A 24 29.93 -4.40 19.90
CA LEU A 24 29.05 -4.28 21.07
C LEU A 24 29.07 -5.54 21.95
N GLY A 25 29.11 -6.72 21.34
CA GLY A 25 29.15 -7.99 22.05
C GLY A 25 30.40 -8.17 22.92
N LEU A 26 31.53 -7.61 22.50
CA LEU A 26 32.82 -7.68 23.19
C LEU A 26 33.05 -6.52 24.18
N ALA A 27 32.22 -5.47 24.16
CA ALA A 27 32.35 -4.34 25.07
C ALA A 27 31.96 -4.71 26.52
N ASP A 28 32.54 -4.02 27.51
CA ASP A 28 32.22 -4.23 28.92
C ASP A 28 30.79 -3.77 29.22
N LYS A 29 29.93 -4.73 29.60
CA LYS A 29 28.49 -4.52 29.84
C LYS A 29 28.16 -4.03 31.25
N ARG A 30 29.15 -3.96 32.16
CA ARG A 30 28.92 -3.57 33.58
C ARG A 30 28.33 -2.17 33.74
N HIS A 31 28.58 -1.28 32.78
CA HIS A 31 28.18 0.12 32.83
C HIS A 31 27.17 0.50 31.74
N TRP A 32 26.55 -0.49 31.08
CA TRP A 32 25.57 -0.21 30.03
C TRP A 32 24.29 0.37 30.63
N GLY A 33 23.80 1.44 30.02
CA GLY A 33 22.48 1.98 30.22
C GLY A 33 21.47 1.43 29.20
N ALA A 34 20.31 2.06 29.14
CA ALA A 34 19.23 1.63 28.23
C ALA A 34 19.61 1.80 26.75
N ASP A 35 20.38 2.86 26.43
CA ASP A 35 20.72 3.22 25.05
C ASP A 35 21.70 2.24 24.41
N GLU A 36 22.67 1.70 25.17
CA GLU A 36 23.60 0.67 24.69
C GLU A 36 22.86 -0.61 24.30
N TYR A 37 21.96 -1.09 25.17
CA TYR A 37 21.17 -2.27 24.88
C TYR A 37 20.16 -2.03 23.75
N GLU A 38 19.59 -0.83 23.64
CA GLU A 38 18.69 -0.48 22.55
C GLU A 38 19.44 -0.33 21.22
N LEU A 39 20.67 0.18 21.22
CA LEU A 39 21.53 0.20 20.03
C LEU A 39 21.85 -1.21 19.55
N GLN A 40 22.20 -2.13 20.47
CA GLN A 40 22.42 -3.53 20.13
C GLN A 40 21.16 -4.15 19.50
N ARG A 41 20.00 -3.99 20.13
CA ARG A 41 18.73 -4.50 19.60
C ARG A 41 18.37 -3.87 18.25
N ALA A 42 18.64 -2.58 18.07
CA ALA A 42 18.40 -1.89 16.80
C ALA A 42 19.25 -2.49 15.67
N MET A 43 20.53 -2.79 15.93
CA MET A 43 21.39 -3.45 14.93
C MET A 43 20.96 -4.89 14.65
N GLU A 44 20.51 -5.65 15.66
CA GLU A 44 19.94 -6.99 15.46
C GLU A 44 18.69 -6.93 14.56
N ARG A 45 17.80 -5.95 14.78
CA ARG A 45 16.62 -5.72 13.94
C ARG A 45 17.00 -5.39 12.49
N VAL A 46 18.01 -4.55 12.25
CA VAL A 46 18.50 -4.26 10.90
C VAL A 46 18.86 -5.54 10.14
N LEU A 47 19.61 -6.45 10.77
CA LEU A 47 20.04 -7.69 10.11
C LEU A 47 18.87 -8.65 9.86
N ASN A 48 17.98 -8.78 10.84
CA ASN A 48 16.81 -9.65 10.71
C ASN A 48 15.86 -9.15 9.64
N ASP A 49 15.54 -7.86 9.62
CA ASP A 49 14.61 -7.27 8.66
C ASP A 49 15.20 -7.34 7.25
N ALA A 50 16.48 -6.98 7.06
CA ALA A 50 17.13 -7.08 5.75
C ALA A 50 17.15 -8.51 5.19
N LYS A 51 17.28 -9.51 6.07
CA LYS A 51 17.20 -10.93 5.72
C LYS A 51 15.77 -11.32 5.35
N THR A 52 14.78 -10.91 6.16
CA THR A 52 13.35 -11.14 5.89
C THR A 52 12.96 -10.53 4.55
N ASP A 53 13.31 -9.27 4.31
CA ASP A 53 13.06 -8.57 3.03
C ASP A 53 13.64 -9.35 1.85
N PHE A 54 14.89 -9.82 1.95
CA PHE A 54 15.50 -10.60 0.89
C PHE A 54 14.77 -11.92 0.63
N GLN A 55 14.32 -12.60 1.69
CA GLN A 55 13.60 -13.87 1.61
C GLN A 55 12.17 -13.71 1.09
N GLU A 56 11.48 -12.63 1.44
CA GLU A 56 10.09 -12.38 1.05
C GLU A 56 9.97 -11.75 -0.34
N LEU A 57 10.92 -10.88 -0.73
CA LEU A 57 10.93 -10.27 -2.07
C LEU A 57 11.27 -11.29 -3.16
N SER A 58 12.14 -12.26 -2.88
CA SER A 58 12.66 -13.19 -3.89
C SER A 58 11.58 -14.05 -4.58
N PRO A 59 10.62 -14.69 -3.88
CA PRO A 59 9.54 -15.47 -4.48
C PRO A 59 8.56 -14.65 -5.33
N MET A 60 8.53 -13.32 -5.15
CA MET A 60 7.65 -12.43 -5.90
C MET A 60 8.23 -12.06 -7.28
N LEU A 61 9.51 -12.35 -7.49
CA LEU A 61 10.24 -12.11 -8.73
C LEU A 61 10.35 -13.41 -9.53
N LYS A 62 10.52 -13.32 -10.86
CA LYS A 62 10.61 -14.50 -11.75
C LYS A 62 11.69 -15.51 -11.31
N SER A 63 12.75 -15.04 -10.67
CA SER A 63 13.77 -15.87 -10.02
C SER A 63 14.53 -15.07 -8.97
N GLN A 64 14.84 -15.70 -7.84
CA GLN A 64 15.78 -15.18 -6.83
C GLN A 64 17.13 -14.80 -7.45
N SER A 65 17.58 -15.56 -8.45
CA SER A 65 18.86 -15.28 -9.14
C SER A 65 18.85 -13.91 -9.83
N HIS A 66 17.72 -13.45 -10.36
CA HIS A 66 17.62 -12.13 -10.99
C HIS A 66 17.76 -11.00 -9.99
N TYR A 67 17.25 -11.20 -8.77
CA TYR A 67 17.38 -10.20 -7.71
C TYR A 67 18.80 -10.15 -7.14
N GLU A 68 19.37 -11.30 -6.82
CA GLU A 68 20.72 -11.40 -6.28
C GLU A 68 21.79 -10.87 -7.26
N HIS A 69 21.59 -11.12 -8.56
CA HIS A 69 22.48 -10.68 -9.63
C HIS A 69 21.99 -9.39 -10.30
N ASP A 70 21.07 -8.63 -9.70
CA ASP A 70 20.68 -7.33 -10.26
C ASP A 70 21.90 -6.40 -10.28
N ARG A 71 22.14 -5.79 -11.44
CA ARG A 71 23.25 -4.86 -11.71
C ARG A 71 22.74 -3.50 -12.19
N THR A 72 21.45 -3.23 -12.02
CA THR A 72 20.86 -1.96 -12.41
C THR A 72 21.59 -0.82 -11.70
N PHE A 73 22.08 0.16 -12.47
CA PHE A 73 22.92 1.25 -11.95
C PHE A 73 22.27 1.96 -10.75
N ALA A 74 20.96 2.25 -10.83
CA ALA A 74 20.23 2.88 -9.75
C ALA A 74 20.23 2.05 -8.46
N SER A 75 20.08 0.72 -8.54
CA SER A 75 20.13 -0.19 -7.38
C SER A 75 21.51 -0.24 -6.76
N LEU A 76 22.54 -0.37 -7.60
CA LEU A 76 23.91 -0.43 -7.11
C LEU A 76 24.35 0.89 -6.47
N GLU A 77 24.04 2.02 -7.09
CA GLU A 77 24.44 3.33 -6.57
C GLU A 77 23.78 3.65 -5.23
N GLU A 78 22.50 3.30 -5.10
CA GLU A 78 21.74 3.45 -3.87
C GLU A 78 22.30 2.59 -2.73
N LEU A 79 22.55 1.30 -2.99
CA LEU A 79 23.13 0.38 -2.02
C LEU A 79 24.58 0.74 -1.66
N ARG A 80 25.39 1.25 -2.60
CA ARG A 80 26.74 1.76 -2.31
C ARG A 80 26.71 2.95 -1.37
N LYS A 81 25.80 3.91 -1.59
CA LYS A 81 25.61 5.04 -0.67
C LYS A 81 25.22 4.57 0.72
N LEU A 82 24.28 3.62 0.81
CA LEU A 82 23.86 3.00 2.06
C LEU A 82 25.01 2.26 2.75
N SER A 83 25.79 1.47 2.01
CA SER A 83 26.99 0.79 2.52
C SER A 83 28.00 1.79 3.10
N GLY A 84 28.23 2.92 2.42
CA GLY A 84 29.05 4.01 2.96
C GLY A 84 28.52 4.59 4.28
N LYS A 85 27.20 4.77 4.40
CA LYS A 85 26.59 5.25 5.66
C LYS A 85 26.73 4.22 6.78
N PHE A 86 26.47 2.94 6.51
CA PHE A 86 26.69 1.87 7.49
C PHE A 86 28.16 1.80 7.90
N TYR A 87 29.10 1.88 6.96
CA TYR A 87 30.52 1.89 7.25
C TYR A 87 30.89 3.00 8.24
N MET A 88 30.45 4.24 7.98
CA MET A 88 30.70 5.37 8.89
C MET A 88 30.05 5.16 10.27
N HIS A 89 28.82 4.66 10.31
CA HIS A 89 28.13 4.34 11.56
C HIS A 89 28.90 3.31 12.40
N ILE A 90 29.42 2.25 11.76
CA ILE A 90 30.23 1.23 12.42
C ILE A 90 31.61 1.76 12.84
N GLN A 91 32.22 2.69 12.08
CA GLN A 91 33.46 3.34 12.51
C GLN A 91 33.24 4.15 13.80
N ASN A 92 32.12 4.86 13.93
CA ASN A 92 31.79 5.58 15.17
C ASN A 92 31.69 4.62 16.37
N ILE A 93 31.03 3.47 16.19
CA ILE A 93 30.93 2.44 17.24
C ILE A 93 32.31 1.86 17.58
N ARG A 94 33.18 1.65 16.59
CA ARG A 94 34.55 1.17 16.77
C ARG A 94 35.45 2.19 17.47
N GLU A 95 35.23 3.47 17.25
CA GLU A 95 35.90 4.56 17.98
C GLU A 95 35.43 4.60 19.43
N TRP A 96 34.12 4.53 19.66
CA TRP A 96 33.55 4.44 21.00
C TRP A 96 34.06 3.24 21.78
N SER A 97 34.19 2.07 21.15
CA SER A 97 34.73 0.89 21.86
C SER A 97 36.18 1.07 22.32
N ARG A 98 36.93 2.03 21.74
CA ARG A 98 38.30 2.37 22.15
C ARG A 98 38.34 3.47 23.22
N SER A 99 37.45 4.47 23.13
CA SER A 99 37.40 5.58 24.09
C SER A 99 36.63 5.25 25.37
N GLY A 100 35.66 4.33 25.29
CA GLY A 100 34.68 4.08 26.34
C GLY A 100 33.67 5.23 26.50
N GLY A 101 32.88 5.16 27.57
CA GLY A 101 31.81 6.13 27.88
C GLY A 101 30.42 5.66 27.45
N PRO A 102 29.37 6.45 27.73
CA PRO A 102 28.02 6.15 27.27
C PRO A 102 27.91 6.27 25.75
N VAL A 103 27.04 5.47 25.15
CA VAL A 103 26.68 5.60 23.73
C VAL A 103 25.91 6.89 23.48
N ASP A 104 26.11 7.49 22.31
CA ASP A 104 25.29 8.62 21.86
C ASP A 104 23.87 8.14 21.50
N ALA A 105 22.86 8.67 22.19
CA ALA A 105 21.45 8.34 21.95
C ALA A 105 21.00 8.59 20.50
N VAL A 106 21.69 9.49 19.78
CA VAL A 106 21.44 9.73 18.35
C VAL A 106 21.70 8.47 17.51
N TRP A 107 22.64 7.61 17.92
CA TRP A 107 22.99 6.41 17.15
C TRP A 107 21.86 5.39 17.07
N VAL A 108 20.99 5.31 18.08
CA VAL A 108 19.79 4.47 18.01
C VAL A 108 18.85 4.96 16.92
N ARG A 109 18.64 6.28 16.86
CA ARG A 109 17.80 6.92 15.84
C ARG A 109 18.41 6.75 14.45
N ASP A 110 19.73 6.92 14.33
CA ASP A 110 20.44 6.73 13.06
C ASP A 110 20.37 5.28 12.59
N THR A 111 20.50 4.31 13.50
CA THR A 111 20.36 2.88 13.18
C THR A 111 18.95 2.58 12.65
N LYS A 112 17.90 3.09 13.29
CA LYS A 112 16.51 2.97 12.82
C LYS A 112 16.27 3.70 11.49
N SER A 113 16.98 4.81 11.24
CA SER A 113 16.93 5.51 9.95
C SER A 113 17.59 4.69 8.85
N LEU A 114 18.76 4.11 9.12
CA LEU A 114 19.48 3.25 8.18
C LEU A 114 18.71 1.96 7.89
N GLN A 115 18.05 1.38 8.90
CA GLN A 115 17.13 0.25 8.76
C GLN A 115 16.04 0.54 7.71
N ARG A 116 15.29 1.65 7.89
CA ARG A 116 14.23 2.05 6.95
C ARG A 116 14.77 2.35 5.56
N GLN A 117 15.94 2.99 5.47
CA GLN A 117 16.58 3.25 4.18
C GLN A 117 17.01 1.96 3.46
N LEU A 118 17.51 0.96 4.20
CA LEU A 118 17.90 -0.34 3.66
C LEU A 118 16.69 -1.12 3.16
N HIS A 119 15.62 -1.19 3.97
CA HIS A 119 14.35 -1.79 3.57
C HIS A 119 13.83 -1.19 2.27
N ARG A 120 13.70 0.15 2.21
CA ARG A 120 13.27 0.87 0.99
C ARG A 120 14.18 0.60 -0.20
N ALA A 121 15.50 0.53 -0.01
CA ALA A 121 16.43 0.22 -1.08
C ALA A 121 16.25 -1.20 -1.63
N GLN A 122 15.96 -2.18 -0.76
CA GLN A 122 15.64 -3.55 -1.17
C GLN A 122 14.30 -3.59 -1.93
N CYS A 123 13.26 -2.94 -1.42
CA CYS A 123 11.96 -2.83 -2.08
C CYS A 123 12.07 -2.17 -3.48
N ARG A 124 12.82 -1.08 -3.61
CA ARG A 124 13.07 -0.41 -4.91
C ARG A 124 13.92 -1.25 -5.86
N ALA A 125 14.93 -1.96 -5.36
CA ALA A 125 15.69 -2.88 -6.20
C ALA A 125 14.80 -4.02 -6.73
N ALA A 126 13.96 -4.59 -5.87
CA ALA A 126 12.97 -5.59 -6.27
C ALA A 126 11.96 -5.03 -7.27
N GLN A 127 11.46 -3.81 -7.07
CA GLN A 127 10.57 -3.11 -8.02
C GLN A 127 11.21 -2.98 -9.40
N ARG A 128 12.51 -2.66 -9.49
CA ARG A 128 13.21 -2.52 -10.77
C ARG A 128 13.32 -3.87 -11.50
N VAL A 129 13.65 -4.94 -10.77
CA VAL A 129 13.67 -6.31 -11.32
C VAL A 129 12.28 -6.76 -11.75
N PHE A 130 11.26 -6.44 -10.95
CA PHE A 130 9.86 -6.73 -11.27
C PHE A 130 9.40 -6.00 -12.53
N SER A 131 9.75 -4.71 -12.65
CA SER A 131 9.39 -3.88 -13.80
C SER A 131 10.08 -4.34 -15.08
N SER A 132 11.37 -4.71 -15.01
CA SER A 132 12.11 -5.22 -16.17
C SER A 132 11.66 -6.60 -16.62
N ALA A 133 11.10 -7.38 -15.70
CA ALA A 133 10.53 -8.69 -15.98
C ALA A 133 9.09 -8.64 -16.53
N LYS A 134 8.39 -7.51 -16.48
CA LYS A 134 6.95 -7.45 -16.73
C LYS A 134 6.60 -7.24 -18.21
N GLU A 135 5.74 -8.14 -18.71
CA GLU A 135 4.94 -7.99 -19.94
C GLU A 135 3.45 -7.70 -19.63
N THR A 136 2.97 -7.91 -18.38
CA THR A 136 1.53 -8.15 -18.12
C THR A 136 0.80 -7.23 -17.14
N SER A 137 1.47 -6.38 -16.35
CA SER A 137 0.75 -5.47 -15.43
C SER A 137 1.50 -4.16 -15.25
N GLN A 138 0.79 -3.04 -15.34
CA GLN A 138 1.38 -1.70 -15.17
C GLN A 138 1.57 -1.30 -13.70
N ARG A 139 0.97 -2.06 -12.76
CA ARG A 139 1.03 -1.81 -11.30
C ARG A 139 2.46 -1.83 -10.76
N CYS A 140 2.73 -1.02 -9.74
CA CYS A 140 3.95 -1.21 -8.95
C CYS A 140 3.92 -2.57 -8.23
N LEU A 141 5.07 -3.07 -7.76
CA LEU A 141 5.19 -4.35 -7.05
C LEU A 141 4.38 -4.34 -5.76
N GLY A 142 4.45 -3.26 -4.98
CA GLY A 142 3.64 -3.09 -3.76
C GLY A 142 2.13 -3.16 -4.04
N ALA A 143 1.67 -2.43 -5.04
CA ALA A 143 0.28 -2.47 -5.52
C ALA A 143 -0.11 -3.87 -5.98
N PHE A 144 0.77 -4.54 -6.73
CA PHE A 144 0.54 -5.90 -7.23
C PHE A 144 0.40 -6.93 -6.10
N ILE A 145 1.15 -6.79 -5.00
CA ILE A 145 1.06 -7.67 -3.83
C ILE A 145 -0.33 -7.58 -3.20
N ILE A 146 -0.81 -6.36 -2.92
CA ILE A 146 -2.13 -6.14 -2.34
C ILE A 146 -3.21 -6.60 -3.31
N HIS A 147 -3.11 -6.24 -4.59
CA HIS A 147 -4.06 -6.66 -5.63
C HIS A 147 -4.18 -8.18 -5.73
N ARG A 148 -3.06 -8.91 -5.67
CA ARG A 148 -3.05 -10.38 -5.68
C ARG A 148 -3.76 -10.96 -4.46
N LYS A 149 -3.55 -10.38 -3.26
CA LYS A 149 -4.26 -10.80 -2.03
C LYS A 149 -5.76 -10.52 -2.12
N GLN A 150 -6.15 -9.35 -2.62
CA GLN A 150 -7.55 -9.01 -2.88
C GLN A 150 -8.23 -10.00 -3.81
N ARG A 151 -7.60 -10.38 -4.93
CA ARG A 151 -8.13 -11.40 -5.83
C ARG A 151 -8.27 -12.77 -5.16
N ALA A 152 -7.31 -13.17 -4.32
CA ALA A 152 -7.40 -14.41 -3.56
C ALA A 152 -8.57 -14.40 -2.56
N TRP A 153 -8.80 -13.29 -1.88
CA TRP A 153 -9.93 -13.13 -0.96
C TRP A 153 -11.29 -13.12 -1.66
N VAL A 154 -11.38 -12.50 -2.84
CA VAL A 154 -12.59 -12.54 -3.68
C VAL A 154 -12.88 -13.97 -4.14
N ALA A 155 -11.85 -14.70 -4.58
CA ALA A 155 -11.98 -16.11 -4.95
C ALA A 155 -12.43 -16.99 -3.76
N ALA A 156 -11.88 -16.78 -2.56
CA ALA A 156 -12.30 -17.49 -1.36
C ALA A 156 -13.76 -17.19 -0.97
N ARG A 157 -14.21 -15.93 -1.11
CA ARG A 157 -15.61 -15.54 -0.88
C ARG A 157 -16.55 -16.26 -1.84
N ARG A 158 -16.19 -16.34 -3.12
CA ARG A 158 -16.94 -17.10 -4.14
C ARG A 158 -17.02 -18.59 -3.84
N ALA A 159 -16.02 -19.13 -3.15
CA ALA A 159 -16.00 -20.53 -2.71
C ALA A 159 -16.85 -20.79 -1.44
N GLY A 160 -17.55 -19.78 -0.90
CA GLY A 160 -18.47 -19.95 0.23
C GLY A 160 -17.83 -19.77 1.61
N ALA A 161 -16.70 -19.05 1.72
CA ALA A 161 -16.16 -18.62 3.01
C ALA A 161 -17.15 -17.71 3.77
N SER A 162 -17.16 -17.78 5.11
CA SER A 162 -18.16 -17.14 5.98
C SER A 162 -18.02 -15.61 6.07
N ASP A 163 -19.12 -14.89 6.27
CA ASP A 163 -19.14 -13.43 6.48
C ASP A 163 -18.45 -12.97 7.78
N TYR A 164 -18.27 -13.85 8.78
CA TYR A 164 -17.45 -13.57 9.97
C TYR A 164 -15.99 -13.22 9.62
N ASP A 165 -15.55 -13.56 8.40
CA ASP A 165 -14.24 -13.21 7.87
C ASP A 165 -14.14 -11.75 7.38
N CYS A 166 -15.22 -10.96 7.32
CA CYS A 166 -15.21 -9.63 6.72
C CYS A 166 -14.39 -8.60 7.52
N GLN A 167 -14.65 -8.44 8.82
CA GLN A 167 -13.92 -7.48 9.66
C GLN A 167 -12.45 -7.88 9.82
N ARG A 168 -12.19 -9.18 9.95
CA ARG A 168 -10.83 -9.71 9.99
C ARG A 168 -10.08 -9.42 8.69
N ARG A 169 -10.72 -9.64 7.54
CA ARG A 169 -10.15 -9.34 6.22
C ARG A 169 -9.86 -7.85 6.03
N GLN A 170 -10.71 -6.95 6.51
CA GLN A 170 -10.45 -5.51 6.45
C GLN A 170 -9.21 -5.12 7.25
N ARG A 171 -9.04 -5.70 8.45
CA ARG A 171 -7.80 -5.52 9.22
C ARG A 171 -6.60 -6.09 8.48
N ASP A 172 -6.70 -7.31 7.97
CA ASP A 172 -5.62 -7.94 7.20
C ASP A 172 -5.25 -7.11 5.93
N GLU A 173 -6.23 -6.50 5.27
CA GLU A 173 -6.07 -5.57 4.13
C GLU A 173 -5.30 -4.31 4.51
N VAL A 174 -5.65 -3.70 5.64
CA VAL A 174 -5.01 -2.49 6.14
C VAL A 174 -3.60 -2.79 6.64
N ASP A 175 -3.41 -3.90 7.36
CA ASP A 175 -2.10 -4.35 7.85
C ASP A 175 -1.15 -4.60 6.68
N GLU A 176 -1.64 -5.17 5.58
CA GLU A 176 -0.85 -5.32 4.35
C GLU A 176 -0.43 -3.97 3.77
N CYS A 177 -1.27 -2.93 3.85
CA CYS A 177 -0.87 -1.62 3.33
C CYS A 177 0.34 -1.05 4.10
N TYR A 178 0.44 -1.32 5.40
CA TYR A 178 1.58 -0.91 6.22
C TYR A 178 2.87 -1.68 5.92
N THR A 179 2.80 -2.84 5.23
CA THR A 179 4.00 -3.53 4.73
C THR A 179 4.45 -3.00 3.37
N ILE A 180 3.57 -2.31 2.65
CA ILE A 180 3.87 -1.71 1.34
C ILE A 180 4.41 -0.28 1.44
N GLY A 181 4.03 0.45 2.49
CA GLY A 181 4.44 1.83 2.68
C GLY A 181 3.88 2.44 3.95
N GLY A 182 4.06 3.76 4.09
CA GLY A 182 3.67 4.51 5.27
C GLY A 182 2.69 5.63 4.98
N TYR A 183 1.85 5.96 5.95
CA TYR A 183 1.00 7.15 5.90
C TYR A 183 1.68 8.30 6.64
N GLU A 184 1.76 9.46 5.99
CA GLU A 184 2.36 10.67 6.51
C GLU A 184 1.43 11.87 6.30
N ARG A 185 1.49 12.83 7.22
CA ARG A 185 0.73 14.08 7.08
C ARG A 185 1.33 14.91 5.96
N PHE A 186 0.52 15.32 4.99
CA PHE A 186 0.94 16.20 3.90
C PHE A 186 0.25 17.56 4.04
N GLY A 187 1.02 18.59 4.39
CA GLY A 187 0.47 19.91 4.72
C GLY A 187 -0.46 19.89 5.93
N ASP A 188 -1.42 20.83 5.94
CA ASP A 188 -2.32 21.02 7.08
C ASP A 188 -3.60 20.19 6.99
N LEU A 189 -3.99 19.71 5.80
CA LEU A 189 -5.29 19.07 5.58
C LEU A 189 -5.18 17.62 5.11
N ASP A 190 -4.17 17.28 4.32
CA ASP A 190 -4.17 16.06 3.51
C ASP A 190 -3.37 14.94 4.17
N VAL A 191 -3.60 13.69 3.76
CA VAL A 191 -2.76 12.55 4.16
C VAL A 191 -2.17 11.90 2.91
N ALA A 192 -0.86 11.67 2.93
CA ALA A 192 -0.15 10.98 1.87
C ALA A 192 0.19 9.55 2.30
N PHE A 193 -0.04 8.57 1.43
CA PHE A 193 0.63 7.28 1.50
C PHE A 193 1.89 7.32 0.64
N VAL A 194 3.02 6.88 1.19
CA VAL A 194 4.32 6.81 0.52
C VAL A 194 4.70 5.35 0.32
N CYS A 195 4.74 4.91 -0.93
CA CYS A 195 5.06 3.52 -1.28
C CYS A 195 6.58 3.24 -1.20
N ASP A 196 6.99 2.24 -0.42
CA ASP A 196 8.40 1.88 -0.26
C ASP A 196 9.02 1.23 -1.51
N PHE A 197 8.19 0.79 -2.46
CA PHE A 197 8.64 0.15 -3.71
C PHE A 197 8.93 1.12 -4.85
N CYS A 198 8.19 2.22 -4.94
CA CYS A 198 8.27 3.14 -6.09
C CYS A 198 8.43 4.62 -5.73
N ASP A 199 8.45 4.97 -4.43
CA ASP A 199 8.43 6.36 -3.93
C ASP A 199 7.21 7.18 -4.42
N GLY A 200 6.20 6.50 -4.97
CA GLY A 200 4.95 7.11 -5.41
C GLY A 200 4.08 7.50 -4.22
N HIS A 201 3.51 8.70 -4.31
CA HIS A 201 2.60 9.23 -3.30
C HIS A 201 1.15 9.10 -3.74
N ILE A 202 0.27 8.81 -2.78
CA ILE A 202 -1.19 8.76 -2.98
C ILE A 202 -1.82 9.71 -1.96
N LEU A 203 -2.63 10.67 -2.39
CA LEU A 203 -3.13 11.75 -1.54
C LEU A 203 -4.63 11.65 -1.26
N TRP A 204 -4.98 11.63 0.01
CA TRP A 204 -6.35 11.84 0.48
C TRP A 204 -6.51 13.29 0.95
N ASP A 205 -7.21 14.07 0.14
CA ASP A 205 -7.42 15.50 0.39
C ASP A 205 -8.39 15.74 1.55
N ASP A 206 -8.08 16.69 2.42
CA ASP A 206 -8.91 17.09 3.58
C ASP A 206 -9.46 15.90 4.37
N VAL A 207 -8.57 15.06 4.88
CA VAL A 207 -8.90 13.92 5.73
C VAL A 207 -8.11 13.99 7.04
N GLU A 208 -8.82 13.88 8.17
CA GLU A 208 -8.21 13.85 9.50
C GLU A 208 -7.37 12.59 9.70
N THR A 209 -7.90 11.42 9.37
CA THR A 209 -7.16 10.15 9.37
C THR A 209 -7.66 9.27 8.25
N VAL A 210 -6.73 8.58 7.57
CA VAL A 210 -7.07 7.67 6.49
C VAL A 210 -8.01 6.57 7.02
N PRO A 211 -9.20 6.39 6.43
CA PRO A 211 -10.21 5.49 6.99
C PRO A 211 -9.81 4.03 6.78
N THR A 212 -9.89 3.24 7.86
CA THR A 212 -9.51 1.82 7.88
C THR A 212 -10.71 0.88 7.77
N THR A 213 -11.93 1.42 7.72
CA THR A 213 -13.17 0.66 7.58
C THR A 213 -13.91 1.08 6.31
N ARG A 214 -14.55 0.11 5.66
CA ARG A 214 -15.40 0.38 4.49
C ARG A 214 -16.75 0.93 4.91
N THR A 215 -17.35 1.77 4.07
CA THR A 215 -18.67 2.33 4.31
C THR A 215 -19.72 1.20 4.43
N GLY A 216 -20.51 1.21 5.50
CA GLY A 216 -21.60 0.25 5.73
C GLY A 216 -21.28 -0.97 6.62
N VAL A 217 -20.05 -1.12 7.09
CA VAL A 217 -19.62 -2.24 7.97
C VAL A 217 -20.06 -2.03 9.42
N ASP A 218 -20.05 -0.77 9.88
CA ASP A 218 -20.46 -0.39 11.24
C ASP A 218 -21.99 -0.21 11.39
N SER A 219 -22.76 -0.43 10.31
CA SER A 219 -24.22 -0.33 10.30
C SER A 219 -24.93 -1.61 10.77
N LEU A 220 -24.20 -2.64 11.19
CA LEU A 220 -24.80 -3.84 11.80
C LEU A 220 -24.97 -3.58 13.31
N PRO A 221 -26.19 -3.35 13.81
CA PRO A 221 -26.41 -3.02 15.20
C PRO A 221 -26.00 -4.20 16.10
N GLU A 222 -25.11 -3.88 17.03
CA GLU A 222 -24.75 -4.70 18.17
C GLU A 222 -26.01 -4.94 19.04
N VAL A 223 -26.48 -6.19 19.06
CA VAL A 223 -27.40 -6.78 20.06
C VAL A 223 -28.61 -5.92 20.47
N ALA A 224 -29.66 -5.91 19.66
CA ALA A 224 -31.01 -5.63 20.15
C ALA A 224 -31.74 -6.95 20.45
N SER A 225 -31.81 -7.28 21.73
CA SER A 225 -32.62 -8.36 22.30
C SER A 225 -34.05 -8.39 21.75
N ALA A 226 -34.52 -9.63 21.53
CA ALA A 226 -35.83 -10.05 21.10
C ALA A 226 -37.03 -9.16 21.47
N ALA A 227 -37.78 -8.74 20.43
CA ALA A 227 -39.22 -8.55 20.50
C ALA A 227 -39.84 -9.04 19.17
N PRO A 228 -40.84 -9.94 19.18
CA PRO A 228 -41.44 -10.45 17.96
C PRO A 228 -42.52 -9.47 17.47
N GLY A 229 -42.45 -9.10 16.20
CA GLY A 229 -43.61 -8.58 15.47
C GLY A 229 -43.62 -7.08 15.19
N VAL A 230 -42.67 -6.60 14.39
CA VAL A 230 -42.94 -5.66 13.28
C VAL A 230 -41.91 -5.99 12.21
N GLY A 231 -42.37 -6.48 11.06
CA GLY A 231 -41.50 -6.80 9.92
C GLY A 231 -40.86 -5.53 9.37
N SER A 232 -39.63 -5.24 9.78
CA SER A 232 -38.79 -4.23 9.15
C SER A 232 -38.27 -4.81 7.84
N LEU A 233 -38.92 -4.42 6.74
CA LEU A 233 -38.45 -4.63 5.37
C LEU A 233 -37.22 -3.74 5.14
N LEU A 234 -36.07 -4.10 5.72
CA LEU A 234 -34.79 -3.61 5.23
C LEU A 234 -34.58 -4.20 3.84
N PRO A 235 -34.26 -3.38 2.81
CA PRO A 235 -33.94 -3.93 1.52
C PRO A 235 -32.68 -4.79 1.71
N THR A 236 -32.81 -6.08 1.46
CA THR A 236 -31.65 -6.90 1.12
C THR A 236 -31.13 -6.35 -0.19
N SER A 237 -30.25 -5.35 -0.13
CA SER A 237 -29.45 -4.92 -1.26
C SER A 237 -28.54 -6.09 -1.60
N THR A 238 -29.03 -7.00 -2.45
CA THR A 238 -28.15 -7.90 -3.19
C THR A 238 -27.16 -7.00 -3.94
N PRO A 239 -25.87 -6.99 -3.58
CA PRO A 239 -24.90 -6.19 -4.32
C PRO A 239 -24.94 -6.67 -5.76
N LEU A 240 -25.10 -5.72 -6.70
CA LEU A 240 -24.91 -5.99 -8.12
C LEU A 240 -23.52 -6.60 -8.27
N GLN A 241 -23.49 -7.91 -8.52
CA GLN A 241 -22.27 -8.66 -8.76
C GLN A 241 -21.81 -8.27 -10.17
N ASP A 242 -20.67 -7.62 -10.26
CA ASP A 242 -19.97 -7.57 -11.54
C ASP A 242 -19.46 -8.97 -11.91
N LYS A 243 -19.06 -9.20 -13.17
CA LYS A 243 -18.56 -10.50 -13.68
C LYS A 243 -17.43 -11.10 -12.81
N HIS A 244 -16.78 -10.27 -12.00
CA HIS A 244 -15.70 -10.62 -11.07
C HIS A 244 -16.14 -10.87 -9.62
N GLY A 245 -17.44 -10.82 -9.30
CA GLY A 245 -18.03 -11.29 -8.04
C GLY A 245 -17.44 -10.69 -6.76
N ALA A 246 -16.69 -9.60 -6.89
CA ALA A 246 -16.36 -8.72 -5.78
C ALA A 246 -17.56 -7.81 -5.56
N ALA A 247 -17.90 -7.56 -4.31
CA ALA A 247 -18.84 -6.50 -3.97
C ALA A 247 -18.16 -5.16 -4.27
N LEU A 248 -18.28 -4.70 -5.51
CA LEU A 248 -17.69 -3.45 -5.97
C LEU A 248 -18.41 -2.21 -5.46
N GLY A 249 -19.56 -2.38 -4.82
CA GLY A 249 -20.13 -1.31 -3.98
C GLY A 249 -19.32 -1.01 -2.71
N GLU A 250 -18.28 -1.78 -2.40
CA GLU A 250 -17.48 -1.63 -1.18
C GLU A 250 -16.19 -0.81 -1.41
N TRP A 251 -16.02 -0.10 -2.54
CA TRP A 251 -14.83 0.74 -2.77
C TRP A 251 -14.76 1.98 -1.89
N GLN A 252 -15.89 2.35 -1.29
CA GLN A 252 -16.05 3.53 -0.45
C GLN A 252 -15.62 3.28 0.99
N ALA A 253 -15.02 4.31 1.57
CA ALA A 253 -14.73 4.41 2.99
C ALA A 253 -15.19 5.77 3.52
N THR A 254 -15.67 5.80 4.75
CA THR A 254 -16.13 7.04 5.39
C THR A 254 -15.02 7.57 6.29
N GLY A 255 -14.44 8.71 5.92
CA GLY A 255 -13.48 9.46 6.74
C GLY A 255 -14.11 10.69 7.38
N THR A 256 -13.36 11.38 8.23
CA THR A 256 -13.71 12.71 8.76
C THR A 256 -12.85 13.77 8.09
N THR A 257 -13.47 14.88 7.67
CA THR A 257 -12.73 16.02 7.14
C THR A 257 -12.00 16.73 8.25
N ARG A 258 -10.80 17.24 7.96
CA ARG A 258 -10.00 17.98 8.95
C ARG A 258 -10.46 19.43 9.06
N SER A 259 -10.89 20.02 7.95
CA SER A 259 -11.37 21.40 7.88
C SER A 259 -12.65 21.66 8.69
N GLY A 260 -13.54 20.67 8.78
CA GLY A 260 -14.89 20.85 9.32
C GLY A 260 -15.43 19.71 10.19
N GLN A 261 -14.66 18.64 10.42
CA GLN A 261 -15.09 17.44 11.15
C GLN A 261 -16.39 16.85 10.61
N GLN A 262 -16.57 16.88 9.28
CA GLN A 262 -17.73 16.33 8.61
C GLN A 262 -17.39 14.95 8.02
N SER A 263 -18.39 14.08 7.88
CA SER A 263 -18.19 12.79 7.19
C SER A 263 -17.94 13.02 5.71
N LYS A 264 -16.85 12.44 5.18
CA LYS A 264 -16.49 12.48 3.75
C LYS A 264 -16.34 11.06 3.22
N GLN A 265 -16.93 10.80 2.05
CA GLN A 265 -16.67 9.56 1.30
C GLN A 265 -15.37 9.69 0.54
N VAL A 266 -14.51 8.69 0.68
CA VAL A 266 -13.24 8.58 -0.03
C VAL A 266 -13.04 7.15 -0.54
N ILE A 267 -12.09 6.98 -1.45
CA ILE A 267 -11.66 5.64 -1.86
C ILE A 267 -11.00 4.92 -0.68
N TYR A 268 -11.44 3.69 -0.42
CA TYR A 268 -10.89 2.83 0.61
C TYR A 268 -9.39 2.56 0.36
N PRO A 269 -8.51 2.74 1.34
CA PRO A 269 -7.06 2.81 1.10
C PRO A 269 -6.44 1.55 0.49
N PRO A 270 -6.79 0.34 0.93
CA PRO A 270 -6.32 -0.88 0.26
C PRO A 270 -6.67 -0.94 -1.23
N ILE A 271 -7.77 -0.33 -1.67
CA ILE A 271 -8.12 -0.27 -3.11
C ILE A 271 -7.23 0.75 -3.82
N ALA A 272 -7.12 1.96 -3.29
CA ALA A 272 -6.23 2.99 -3.85
C ALA A 272 -4.78 2.49 -3.96
N ILE A 273 -4.26 1.83 -2.93
CA ILE A 273 -2.89 1.31 -2.92
C ILE A 273 -2.77 0.09 -3.84
N ALA A 274 -3.76 -0.82 -3.92
CA ALA A 274 -3.74 -1.86 -4.95
C ALA A 274 -3.78 -1.28 -6.38
N SER A 275 -4.33 -0.07 -6.53
CA SER A 275 -4.54 0.61 -7.79
C SER A 275 -3.33 1.34 -8.36
N HIS A 276 -2.26 1.58 -7.59
CA HIS A 276 -1.25 2.53 -8.01
C HIS A 276 -0.15 1.97 -8.94
N ILE A 277 0.33 2.87 -9.79
CA ILE A 277 1.39 2.68 -10.77
C ILE A 277 2.58 3.54 -10.33
N ALA A 278 3.79 3.06 -10.59
CA ALA A 278 5.00 3.81 -10.27
C ALA A 278 4.98 5.18 -10.98
N PRO A 279 5.38 6.27 -10.29
CA PRO A 279 5.44 7.59 -10.89
C PRO A 279 6.40 7.61 -12.08
N VAL A 280 6.13 8.48 -13.05
CA VAL A 280 7.06 8.73 -14.16
C VAL A 280 8.29 9.44 -13.63
N ARG A 281 9.45 9.30 -14.30
CA ARG A 281 10.69 9.95 -13.85
C ARG A 281 10.49 11.47 -13.74
N GLY A 282 10.76 12.01 -12.56
CA GLY A 282 10.62 13.44 -12.25
C GLY A 282 9.27 13.81 -11.64
N ASP A 283 8.33 12.87 -11.61
CA ASP A 283 7.08 12.98 -10.88
C ASP A 283 7.19 12.30 -9.50
N TRP A 284 6.28 12.66 -8.60
CA TRP A 284 6.21 12.14 -7.23
C TRP A 284 4.85 11.52 -6.93
N LEU A 285 3.79 11.95 -7.65
CA LEU A 285 2.45 11.43 -7.47
C LEU A 285 2.30 10.10 -8.23
N ALA A 286 1.77 9.08 -7.56
CA ALA A 286 1.50 7.81 -8.19
C ALA A 286 0.23 7.92 -9.04
N ARG A 287 0.34 7.55 -10.32
CA ARG A 287 -0.83 7.36 -11.17
C ARG A 287 -1.61 6.14 -10.70
N LEU A 288 -2.89 6.09 -11.02
CA LEU A 288 -3.78 5.03 -10.59
C LEU A 288 -4.42 4.37 -11.79
N MET A 289 -4.80 3.11 -11.63
CA MET A 289 -5.64 2.42 -12.61
C MET A 289 -6.88 1.87 -11.93
N CYS A 290 -8.02 1.95 -12.63
CA CYS A 290 -9.25 1.37 -12.12
C CYS A 290 -9.10 -0.15 -12.03
N PRO A 291 -9.31 -0.76 -10.85
CA PRO A 291 -9.18 -2.21 -10.68
C PRO A 291 -10.32 -2.98 -11.36
N LEU A 292 -11.37 -2.29 -11.81
CA LEU A 292 -12.60 -2.88 -12.36
C LEU A 292 -12.60 -2.87 -13.88
N CYS A 293 -11.94 -1.87 -14.46
CA CYS A 293 -11.75 -1.74 -15.90
C CYS A 293 -10.46 -2.39 -16.40
N GLU A 294 -9.64 -3.02 -15.55
CA GLU A 294 -8.33 -3.59 -15.95
C GLU A 294 -8.45 -4.70 -17.01
N ASP A 295 -9.55 -5.47 -16.99
CA ASP A 295 -9.78 -6.62 -17.89
C ASP A 295 -10.67 -6.27 -19.11
N ALA A 296 -11.01 -5.00 -19.34
CA ALA A 296 -11.80 -4.57 -20.50
C ALA A 296 -10.92 -4.60 -21.78
N THR A 297 -10.90 -5.77 -22.41
CA THR A 297 -10.30 -6.15 -23.71
C THR A 297 -9.67 -5.02 -24.53
N GLU A 298 -8.36 -5.11 -24.82
CA GLU A 298 -7.75 -4.42 -25.97
C GLU A 298 -8.64 -4.67 -27.21
N PRO A 299 -9.10 -3.61 -27.91
CA PRO A 299 -9.71 -3.79 -29.22
C PRO A 299 -8.71 -4.50 -30.13
N GLN A 300 -9.07 -5.67 -30.66
CA GLN A 300 -8.27 -6.34 -31.67
C GLN A 300 -8.15 -5.43 -32.89
N ASP A 301 -6.91 -5.02 -33.19
CA ASP A 301 -6.41 -4.38 -34.41
C ASP A 301 -7.50 -3.81 -35.34
N ILE A 302 -7.83 -2.53 -35.13
CA ILE A 302 -8.44 -1.71 -36.18
C ILE A 302 -7.31 -0.88 -36.76
N ASP A 303 -7.01 -1.17 -38.02
CA ASP A 303 -5.83 -0.80 -38.82
C ASP A 303 -5.80 0.69 -39.23
N ASP A 304 -6.21 1.60 -38.34
CA ASP A 304 -6.38 3.03 -38.67
C ASP A 304 -5.51 3.93 -37.76
N GLU A 305 -4.40 4.37 -38.35
CA GLU A 305 -3.65 5.63 -38.16
C GLU A 305 -3.62 6.34 -36.78
N GLU A 306 -2.42 6.35 -36.18
CA GLU A 306 -1.80 7.45 -35.40
C GLU A 306 -2.49 8.02 -34.14
N GLU A 307 -3.50 7.38 -33.56
CA GLU A 307 -3.89 7.69 -32.19
C GLU A 307 -3.09 6.81 -31.22
N ILE A 308 -2.16 7.43 -30.47
CA ILE A 308 -1.46 6.76 -29.36
C ILE A 308 -2.54 6.33 -28.37
N TRP A 309 -2.94 5.06 -28.42
CA TRP A 309 -3.92 4.48 -27.50
C TRP A 309 -3.44 4.70 -26.06
N GLN A 310 -4.09 5.62 -25.35
CA GLN A 310 -4.01 5.72 -23.90
C GLN A 310 -5.11 4.82 -23.33
N PRO A 311 -4.78 3.86 -22.46
CA PRO A 311 -5.80 3.09 -21.77
C PRO A 311 -6.74 4.05 -21.03
N GLU A 312 -8.03 4.03 -21.36
CA GLU A 312 -9.08 4.90 -20.78
C GLU A 312 -9.26 4.73 -19.26
N ASN A 313 -8.49 3.83 -18.63
CA ASN A 313 -8.58 3.45 -17.22
C ASN A 313 -7.37 3.90 -16.37
N LEU A 314 -6.56 4.84 -16.87
CA LEU A 314 -5.45 5.48 -16.15
C LEU A 314 -5.83 6.87 -15.62
N PHE A 315 -5.52 7.13 -14.35
CA PHE A 315 -5.87 8.35 -13.64
C PHE A 315 -4.63 9.00 -13.04
N GLU A 316 -4.57 10.33 -13.08
CA GLU A 316 -3.42 11.10 -12.57
C GLU A 316 -3.40 11.16 -11.04
N ASP A 317 -4.57 11.24 -10.41
CA ASP A 317 -4.71 11.38 -8.96
C ASP A 317 -5.93 10.60 -8.41
N LEU A 318 -6.07 10.61 -7.08
CA LEU A 318 -7.18 9.92 -6.42
C LEU A 318 -8.55 10.56 -6.71
N ALA A 319 -8.59 11.87 -6.95
CA ALA A 319 -9.84 12.57 -7.23
C ALA A 319 -10.42 12.13 -8.58
N ALA A 320 -9.59 12.04 -9.62
CA ALA A 320 -9.96 11.55 -10.93
C ALA A 320 -10.41 10.07 -10.90
N LEU A 321 -9.70 9.22 -10.15
CA LEU A 321 -10.14 7.84 -9.95
C LEU A 321 -11.48 7.77 -9.19
N GLN A 322 -11.66 8.62 -8.18
CA GLN A 322 -12.90 8.65 -7.39
C GLN A 322 -14.08 9.07 -8.25
N GLU A 323 -13.93 10.12 -9.04
CA GLU A 323 -14.95 10.56 -9.99
C GLU A 323 -15.34 9.41 -10.93
N HIS A 324 -14.37 8.73 -11.54
CA HIS A 324 -14.64 7.58 -12.40
C HIS A 324 -15.39 6.44 -11.67
N LEU A 325 -14.97 6.08 -10.46
CA LEU A 325 -15.65 5.06 -9.65
C LEU A 325 -17.08 5.47 -9.28
N GLU A 326 -17.34 6.76 -9.08
CA GLU A 326 -18.69 7.29 -8.82
C GLU A 326 -19.57 7.29 -10.07
N TRP A 327 -19.01 7.53 -11.26
CA TRP A 327 -19.79 7.53 -12.50
C TRP A 327 -20.04 6.12 -13.06
N GLU A 328 -18.99 5.30 -13.17
CA GLU A 328 -19.04 4.00 -13.87
C GLU A 328 -19.30 2.82 -12.93
N HIS A 329 -18.98 2.98 -11.65
CA HIS A 329 -19.01 1.91 -10.65
C HIS A 329 -19.77 2.28 -9.39
N ALA A 330 -20.63 3.31 -9.46
CA ALA A 330 -21.49 3.63 -8.34
C ALA A 330 -22.34 2.39 -7.97
N PRO A 331 -22.42 2.02 -6.68
CA PRO A 331 -23.43 1.09 -6.26
C PRO A 331 -24.78 1.65 -6.68
N SER A 332 -25.51 0.92 -7.53
CA SER A 332 -26.81 1.34 -8.05
C SER A 332 -27.74 1.66 -6.87
N ALA A 333 -27.81 2.92 -6.49
CA ALA A 333 -28.97 3.46 -5.84
C ALA A 333 -29.95 3.73 -6.97
N LEU A 334 -31.10 3.06 -6.99
CA LEU A 334 -32.43 3.63 -7.33
C LEU A 334 -33.51 2.53 -7.34
N PRO A 335 -34.80 2.85 -7.11
CA PRO A 335 -35.35 4.19 -7.06
C PRO A 335 -36.08 4.59 -5.77
N THR A 336 -35.94 5.87 -5.45
CA THR A 336 -36.94 6.69 -4.77
C THR A 336 -38.32 6.36 -5.34
N THR A 337 -39.18 5.76 -4.52
CA THR A 337 -40.61 5.65 -4.80
C THR A 337 -41.20 7.05 -4.84
N LEU A 338 -41.29 7.65 -6.04
CA LEU A 338 -42.27 8.70 -6.24
C LEU A 338 -43.65 8.06 -6.05
N PRO A 339 -44.49 8.56 -5.12
CA PRO A 339 -45.83 8.03 -4.97
C PRO A 339 -46.62 8.42 -6.21
N VAL A 340 -46.89 7.44 -7.07
CA VAL A 340 -47.98 7.50 -8.05
C VAL A 340 -49.26 7.70 -7.25
N SER A 341 -49.70 8.95 -7.18
CA SER A 341 -51.08 9.29 -6.83
C SER A 341 -51.72 9.82 -8.09
N LEU A 342 -52.49 8.95 -8.74
CA LEU A 342 -53.50 9.33 -9.73
C LEU A 342 -54.69 9.91 -8.98
N PRO A 343 -55.08 11.18 -9.21
CA PRO A 343 -56.47 11.56 -9.09
C PRO A 343 -57.13 11.38 -10.47
N SER A 344 -57.95 10.34 -10.56
CA SER A 344 -59.02 10.24 -11.53
C SER A 344 -59.98 11.43 -11.34
N THR A 345 -60.16 12.26 -12.37
CA THR A 345 -61.47 12.67 -12.93
C THR A 345 -61.30 13.68 -14.06
N ASP A 346 -61.66 13.23 -15.26
CA ASP A 346 -62.53 13.87 -16.27
C ASP A 346 -62.34 15.34 -16.76
N LYS A 347 -62.30 15.40 -18.11
CA LYS A 347 -62.60 16.51 -19.06
C LYS A 347 -61.45 17.41 -19.53
N CYS A 348 -60.84 17.00 -20.65
CA CYS A 348 -60.18 17.91 -21.60
C CYS A 348 -61.24 18.62 -22.47
N ILE A 349 -61.25 19.96 -22.45
CA ILE A 349 -61.85 20.81 -23.49
C ILE A 349 -60.70 21.50 -24.20
N VAL A 350 -60.63 21.31 -25.52
CA VAL A 350 -59.71 21.98 -26.44
C VAL A 350 -60.36 23.28 -26.92
N MET A 351 -59.61 24.39 -26.88
CA MET A 351 -59.76 25.50 -27.82
C MET A 351 -58.41 25.79 -28.45
#